data_AF-A0A2V4TKL2-F1
#
_entry.id   AF-A0A2V4TKL2-F1
#
_cell.length_a   1.000
_cell.length_b   1.000
_cell.length_c   1.000
_cell.angle_alpha   90.00
_cell.angle_beta   90.00
_cell.angle_gamma   90.00
#
_symmetry.space_group_name_H-M   'P 1'
#
loop_
_entity.id
_entity.type
_entity.pdbx_description
1 polymer ?
#
loop_
_entity_poly.entity_id
_entity_poly.type
_entity_poly.pdbx_seq_one_letter_code
_entity_poly.pdbx_strand_id
1 'polypeptide(L)'
;MLNREAASTAREQLEAAANEYDLQQSTVQGFATALYNLRRESSELLIGDVEAYVNSLASTPQEFGRAFSEYKVEYRTFEGVVNEVDRQLHDTTVAGGTGAGVGVAAGAATAVMGPTAAMAIATTFGTASTGTAIASLSGAAATNAALAWLGGGALAAGGGGMSAGSALLALAGPVGWGLAGLAVAGGGLFMWHKNGKIAEEAHGKRLTIEKGIASLKIAAHEIDKLKHLTHMHAFGMKSLLGKLKQSAPTDYARFSTQEKEAIGALINHVRTLSSLLNKTILSNVS
;
A
#
# COMPACT_ATOMS: atom_id res chain seq x y z
N MET A 1 28.92 -33.43 -14.75
CA MET A 1 29.28 -31.99 -14.67
C MET A 1 28.10 -31.11 -15.04
N LEU A 2 27.43 -31.33 -16.18
CA LEU A 2 26.25 -30.56 -16.65
C LEU A 2 25.16 -30.30 -15.59
N ASN A 3 24.70 -31.33 -14.86
CA ASN A 3 23.63 -31.13 -13.88
C ASN A 3 24.05 -30.28 -12.67
N ARG A 4 25.35 -30.28 -12.30
CA ARG A 4 25.87 -29.47 -11.18
C ARG A 4 25.95 -27.99 -11.56
N GLU A 5 26.37 -27.70 -12.80
CA GLU A 5 26.40 -26.35 -13.35
C GLU A 5 24.99 -25.78 -13.50
N ALA A 6 24.06 -26.55 -14.07
CA ALA A 6 22.64 -26.16 -14.17
C ALA A 6 22.02 -25.84 -12.78
N ALA A 7 22.34 -26.64 -11.77
CA ALA A 7 21.89 -26.38 -10.39
C ALA A 7 22.54 -25.12 -9.78
N SER A 8 23.79 -24.82 -10.11
CA SER A 8 24.46 -23.58 -9.68
C SER A 8 23.81 -22.35 -10.31
N THR A 9 23.67 -22.35 -11.64
CA THR A 9 23.05 -21.27 -12.39
C THR A 9 21.60 -21.02 -11.95
N ALA A 10 20.82 -22.08 -11.71
CA ALA A 10 19.44 -21.93 -11.23
C ALA A 10 19.37 -21.29 -9.83
N ARG A 11 20.36 -21.56 -8.96
CA ARG A 11 20.46 -20.92 -7.63
C ARG A 11 20.83 -19.44 -7.75
N GLU A 12 21.82 -19.11 -8.58
CA GLU A 12 22.24 -17.73 -8.82
C GLU A 12 21.08 -16.89 -9.40
N GLN A 13 20.31 -17.44 -10.34
CA GLN A 13 19.14 -16.76 -10.90
C GLN A 13 18.02 -16.58 -9.88
N LEU A 14 17.80 -17.58 -9.01
CA LEU A 14 16.82 -17.49 -7.92
C LEU A 14 17.24 -16.40 -6.92
N GLU A 15 18.52 -16.32 -6.57
CA GLU A 15 19.08 -15.28 -5.70
C GLU A 15 19.06 -13.90 -6.36
N ALA A 16 19.23 -13.79 -7.67
CA ALA A 16 19.03 -12.52 -8.36
C ALA A 16 17.57 -12.05 -8.27
N ALA A 17 16.61 -12.95 -8.53
CA ALA A 17 15.17 -12.65 -8.42
C ALA A 17 14.78 -12.28 -6.97
N ALA A 18 15.39 -12.93 -5.99
CA ALA A 18 15.28 -12.60 -4.58
C ALA A 18 15.52 -11.12 -4.28
N ASN A 19 16.72 -10.68 -4.66
CA ASN A 19 17.23 -9.37 -4.35
C ASN A 19 16.40 -8.31 -5.07
N GLU A 20 15.93 -8.61 -6.29
CA GLU A 20 14.99 -7.74 -7.00
C GLU A 20 13.63 -7.66 -6.29
N TYR A 21 13.09 -8.78 -5.79
CA TYR A 21 11.84 -8.78 -5.03
C TYR A 21 11.94 -7.92 -3.77
N ASP A 22 13.00 -8.07 -2.99
CA ASP A 22 13.25 -7.26 -1.79
C ASP A 22 13.38 -5.75 -2.13
N LEU A 23 14.06 -5.43 -3.23
CA LEU A 23 14.17 -4.05 -3.72
C LEU A 23 12.79 -3.48 -4.11
N GLN A 24 11.96 -4.25 -4.82
CA GLN A 24 10.63 -3.80 -5.20
C GLN A 24 9.72 -3.64 -3.98
N GLN A 25 9.82 -4.54 -2.99
CA GLN A 25 9.06 -4.43 -1.75
C GLN A 25 9.39 -3.13 -1.01
N SER A 26 10.68 -2.80 -0.88
CA SER A 26 11.15 -1.53 -0.29
C SER A 26 10.65 -0.31 -1.06
N THR A 27 10.63 -0.39 -2.39
CA THR A 27 10.09 0.69 -3.26
C THR A 27 8.61 0.93 -3.00
N VAL A 28 7.78 -0.12 -3.03
CA VAL A 28 6.34 -0.03 -2.76
C VAL A 28 6.09 0.51 -1.35
N GLN A 29 6.87 0.05 -0.37
CA GLN A 29 6.79 0.50 1.02
C GLN A 29 7.07 2.00 1.17
N GLY A 30 8.11 2.51 0.50
CA GLY A 30 8.43 3.93 0.48
C GLY A 30 7.30 4.77 -0.11
N PHE A 31 6.74 4.35 -1.25
CA PHE A 31 5.61 5.05 -1.87
C PHE A 31 4.34 4.99 -1.04
N ALA A 32 4.03 3.84 -0.43
CA ALA A 32 2.87 3.66 0.44
C ALA A 32 2.94 4.60 1.66
N THR A 33 4.11 4.66 2.29
CA THR A 33 4.37 5.53 3.44
C THR A 33 4.23 7.01 3.06
N ALA A 34 4.80 7.41 1.92
CA ALA A 34 4.70 8.77 1.42
C ALA A 34 3.24 9.17 1.11
N LEU A 35 2.47 8.29 0.48
CA LEU A 35 1.05 8.51 0.21
C LEU A 35 0.23 8.63 1.51
N TYR A 36 0.48 7.73 2.46
CA TYR A 36 -0.17 7.75 3.77
C TYR A 36 0.06 9.08 4.50
N ASN A 37 1.33 9.49 4.63
CA ASN A 37 1.70 10.73 5.31
C ASN A 37 1.08 11.95 4.62
N LEU A 38 1.12 12.00 3.29
CA LEU A 38 0.52 13.09 2.50
C LEU A 38 -0.99 13.19 2.73
N ARG A 39 -1.71 12.06 2.73
CA ARG A 39 -3.15 12.03 3.00
C ARG A 39 -3.46 12.51 4.42
N ARG A 40 -2.70 12.05 5.41
CA ARG A 40 -2.86 12.45 6.80
C ARG A 40 -2.60 13.95 7.00
N GLU A 41 -1.45 14.45 6.56
CA GLU A 41 -1.06 15.85 6.72
C GLU A 41 -2.05 16.80 6.01
N SER A 42 -2.45 16.47 4.78
CA SER A 42 -3.43 17.28 4.05
C SER A 42 -4.81 17.29 4.71
N SER A 43 -5.21 16.19 5.35
CA SER A 43 -6.48 16.10 6.11
C SER A 43 -6.44 16.90 7.41
N GLU A 44 -5.38 16.75 8.20
CA GLU A 44 -5.26 17.37 9.53
C GLU A 44 -5.06 18.89 9.43
N LEU A 45 -4.23 19.35 8.48
CA LEU A 45 -3.86 20.76 8.39
C LEU A 45 -4.73 21.50 7.38
N LEU A 46 -4.73 21.04 6.14
CA LEU A 46 -5.24 21.86 5.03
C LEU A 46 -6.76 21.84 4.93
N ILE A 47 -7.41 20.70 5.18
CA ILE A 47 -8.88 20.62 5.14
C ILE A 47 -9.49 21.43 6.28
N GLY A 48 -8.91 21.36 7.47
CA GLY A 48 -9.32 22.20 8.60
C GLY A 48 -9.22 23.69 8.29
N ASP A 49 -8.10 24.13 7.69
CA ASP A 49 -7.89 25.52 7.28
C ASP A 49 -8.90 26.00 6.23
N VAL A 50 -9.24 25.15 5.27
CA VAL A 50 -10.21 25.46 4.21
C VAL A 50 -11.62 25.52 4.80
N GLU A 51 -12.00 24.56 5.65
CA GLU A 51 -13.30 24.56 6.31
C GLU A 51 -13.47 25.78 7.21
N ALA A 52 -12.45 26.13 8.00
CA ALA A 52 -12.46 27.33 8.84
C ALA A 52 -12.62 28.60 8.01
N TYR A 53 -11.91 28.72 6.89
CA TYR A 53 -12.08 29.84 5.97
C TYR A 53 -13.50 29.93 5.42
N VAL A 54 -14.05 28.83 4.90
CA VAL A 54 -15.41 28.80 4.36
C VAL A 54 -16.44 29.17 5.42
N ASN A 55 -16.32 28.63 6.64
CA ASN A 55 -17.22 28.93 7.76
C ASN A 55 -17.11 30.38 8.27
N SER A 56 -16.02 31.09 7.97
CA SER A 56 -15.87 32.50 8.31
C SER A 56 -16.59 33.44 7.33
N LEU A 57 -16.98 32.95 6.14
CA LEU A 57 -17.65 33.75 5.13
C LEU A 57 -19.14 33.88 5.42
N ALA A 58 -19.68 35.09 5.36
CA ALA A 58 -21.12 35.31 5.36
C ALA A 58 -21.74 34.86 4.02
N SER A 59 -23.03 34.50 4.03
CA SER A 59 -23.80 34.15 2.82
C SER A 59 -23.24 32.97 2.02
N THR A 60 -22.53 32.02 2.67
CA THR A 60 -21.93 30.86 1.99
C THR A 60 -22.96 29.82 1.55
N PRO A 61 -22.80 29.21 0.37
CA PRO A 61 -23.67 28.13 -0.11
C PRO A 61 -23.63 26.88 0.78
N GLN A 62 -24.79 26.26 1.03
CA GLN A 62 -24.91 25.09 1.90
C GLN A 62 -24.15 23.87 1.35
N GLU A 63 -24.01 23.74 0.03
CA GLU A 63 -23.27 22.63 -0.60
C GLU A 63 -21.79 22.57 -0.23
N PHE A 64 -21.20 23.66 0.29
CA PHE A 64 -19.80 23.66 0.74
C PHE A 64 -19.65 22.87 2.02
N GLY A 65 -20.57 23.02 2.99
CA GLY A 65 -20.59 22.24 4.22
C GLY A 65 -20.73 20.73 3.98
N ARG A 66 -21.45 20.35 2.91
CA ARG A 66 -21.59 18.94 2.52
C ARG A 66 -20.25 18.33 2.11
N ALA A 67 -19.43 19.05 1.34
CA ALA A 67 -18.13 18.56 0.88
C ALA A 67 -17.19 18.20 2.05
N PHE A 68 -17.17 19.02 3.12
CA PHE A 68 -16.37 18.72 4.32
C PHE A 68 -16.96 17.57 5.14
N SER A 69 -18.28 17.46 5.18
CA SER A 69 -18.95 16.36 5.88
C SER A 69 -18.65 15.01 5.22
N GLU A 70 -18.73 14.95 3.89
CA GLU A 70 -18.34 13.79 3.08
C GLU A 70 -16.85 13.46 3.29
N TYR A 71 -15.98 14.48 3.22
CA TYR A 71 -14.56 14.32 3.47
C TYR A 71 -14.25 13.71 4.84
N LYS A 72 -14.89 14.20 5.91
CA LYS A 72 -14.69 13.70 7.27
C LYS A 72 -15.13 12.26 7.44
N VAL A 73 -16.19 11.83 6.75
CA VAL A 73 -16.62 10.43 6.74
C VAL A 73 -15.54 9.56 6.08
N GLU A 74 -15.07 9.95 4.89
CA GLU A 74 -14.00 9.23 4.19
C GLU A 74 -12.70 9.21 5.00
N TYR A 75 -12.34 10.30 5.66
CA TYR A 75 -11.13 10.37 6.49
C TYR A 75 -11.21 9.47 7.72
N ARG A 76 -12.37 9.39 8.38
CA ARG A 76 -12.58 8.44 9.49
C ARG A 76 -12.45 6.99 9.02
N THR A 77 -12.96 6.67 7.83
CA THR A 77 -12.76 5.35 7.22
C THR A 77 -11.27 5.09 6.98
N PHE A 78 -10.55 6.05 6.41
CA PHE A 78 -9.12 5.95 6.15
C PHE A 78 -8.30 5.72 7.43
N GLU A 79 -8.52 6.53 8.48
CA GLU A 79 -7.85 6.33 9.77
C GLU A 79 -8.23 5.00 10.42
N GLY A 80 -9.51 4.62 10.35
CA GLY A 80 -10.00 3.35 10.90
C GLY A 80 -9.32 2.14 10.25
N VAL A 81 -9.18 2.15 8.92
CA VAL A 81 -8.44 1.13 8.15
C VAL A 81 -6.99 1.04 8.62
N VAL A 82 -6.32 2.17 8.73
CA VAL A 82 -4.91 2.23 9.11
C VAL A 82 -4.70 1.71 10.54
N ASN A 83 -5.58 2.11 11.47
CA ASN A 83 -5.53 1.65 12.86
C ASN A 83 -5.81 0.15 12.98
N GLU A 84 -6.73 -0.39 12.18
CA GLU A 84 -7.02 -1.83 12.16
C GLU A 84 -5.85 -2.64 11.58
N VAL A 85 -5.19 -2.14 10.53
CA VAL A 85 -3.97 -2.75 10.00
C VAL A 85 -2.87 -2.78 11.06
N ASP A 86 -2.67 -1.66 11.77
CA ASP A 86 -1.70 -1.58 12.87
C ASP A 86 -2.02 -2.59 13.98
N ARG A 87 -3.30 -2.71 14.36
CA ARG A 87 -3.79 -3.68 15.35
C ARG A 87 -3.56 -5.12 14.91
N GLN A 88 -3.90 -5.47 13.67
CA GLN A 88 -3.73 -6.83 13.14
C GLN A 88 -2.26 -7.25 13.06
N LEU A 89 -1.36 -6.31 12.73
CA LEU A 89 0.07 -6.58 12.68
C LEU A 89 0.66 -6.77 14.09
N HIS A 90 0.23 -5.97 15.07
CA HIS A 90 0.58 -6.16 16.48
C HIS A 90 0.10 -7.53 17.01
N ASP A 91 -1.15 -7.92 16.74
CA ASP A 91 -1.67 -9.23 17.17
C ASP A 91 -0.89 -10.40 16.54
N THR A 92 -0.51 -10.27 15.26
CA THR A 92 0.23 -11.31 14.54
C THR A 92 1.67 -11.46 15.04
N THR A 93 2.33 -10.36 15.41
CA THR A 93 3.68 -10.40 16.02
C THR A 93 3.66 -11.02 17.41
N VAL A 94 2.59 -10.81 18.19
CA VAL A 94 2.42 -11.39 19.53
C VAL A 94 2.05 -12.89 19.46
N ALA A 95 1.21 -13.31 18.52
CA ALA A 95 0.76 -14.70 18.40
C ALA A 95 1.76 -15.64 17.68
N GLY A 96 2.61 -15.10 16.79
CA GLY A 96 3.49 -15.89 15.91
C GLY A 96 4.82 -16.35 16.51
N GLY A 97 5.19 -15.91 17.72
CA GLY A 97 6.46 -16.31 18.37
C GLY A 97 7.74 -15.90 17.61
N THR A 98 7.64 -15.17 16.50
CA THR A 98 8.77 -14.60 15.77
C THR A 98 9.27 -13.38 16.55
N GLY A 99 10.13 -13.61 17.53
CA GLY A 99 10.83 -12.59 18.31
C GLY A 99 11.83 -11.75 17.51
N ALA A 100 11.48 -11.32 16.30
CA ALA A 100 12.19 -10.24 15.61
C ALA A 100 11.72 -8.92 16.23
N GLY A 101 12.41 -8.51 17.30
CA GLY A 101 12.15 -7.28 18.05
C GLY A 101 12.33 -6.04 17.18
N VAL A 102 11.26 -5.64 16.49
CA VAL A 102 11.14 -4.29 15.94
C VAL A 102 10.35 -3.51 16.97
N GLY A 103 11.04 -2.58 17.64
CA GLY A 103 10.48 -1.77 18.71
C GLY A 103 9.15 -1.14 18.31
N VAL A 104 8.13 -1.42 19.11
CA VAL A 104 6.80 -0.81 19.02
C VAL A 104 6.95 0.68 19.33
N ALA A 105 7.27 1.47 18.31
CA ALA A 105 6.97 2.90 18.33
C ALA A 105 5.50 3.03 17.92
N ALA A 106 4.65 3.23 18.91
CA ALA A 106 3.22 3.41 18.73
C ALA A 106 2.93 4.55 17.73
N GLY A 107 2.33 4.19 16.60
CA GLY A 107 1.88 5.13 15.58
C GLY A 107 1.85 4.43 14.22
N ALA A 108 0.73 4.53 13.51
CA ALA A 108 0.41 3.97 12.19
C ALA A 108 1.54 3.94 11.11
N ALA A 109 2.62 4.70 11.27
CA ALA A 109 3.83 4.59 10.46
C ALA A 109 4.62 3.28 10.70
N THR A 110 4.55 2.65 11.89
CA THR A 110 5.29 1.42 12.18
C THR A 110 4.72 0.18 11.51
N ALA A 111 3.41 0.13 11.25
CA ALA A 111 2.74 -0.91 10.46
C ALA A 111 3.34 -1.09 9.06
N VAL A 112 3.75 0.01 8.41
CA VAL A 112 4.36 -0.03 7.06
C VAL A 112 5.86 -0.29 7.14
N MET A 113 6.51 -0.16 8.30
CA MET A 113 7.96 -0.24 8.47
C MET A 113 8.47 -1.60 8.99
N GLY A 114 7.58 -2.54 9.32
CA GLY A 114 7.94 -3.87 9.83
C GLY A 114 8.28 -4.92 8.75
N PRO A 115 8.78 -6.11 9.15
CA PRO A 115 9.05 -7.26 8.27
C PRO A 115 7.84 -7.72 7.43
N THR A 116 6.65 -7.27 7.81
CA THR A 116 5.35 -7.54 7.18
C THR A 116 4.85 -6.38 6.31
N ALA A 117 5.73 -5.45 5.89
CA ALA A 117 5.38 -4.30 5.05
C ALA A 117 4.55 -4.69 3.81
N ALA A 118 4.88 -5.81 3.16
CA ALA A 118 4.10 -6.33 2.03
C ALA A 118 2.64 -6.62 2.40
N MET A 119 2.41 -7.28 3.54
CA MET A 119 1.08 -7.57 4.07
C MET A 119 0.34 -6.30 4.49
N ALA A 120 1.04 -5.34 5.11
CA ALA A 120 0.47 -4.05 5.48
C ALA A 120 -0.02 -3.28 4.25
N ILE A 121 0.79 -3.24 3.19
CA ILE A 121 0.44 -2.58 1.93
C ILE A 121 -0.75 -3.30 1.28
N ALA A 122 -0.71 -4.63 1.18
CA ALA A 122 -1.80 -5.42 0.64
C ALA A 122 -3.10 -5.23 1.43
N THR A 123 -3.02 -5.07 2.75
CA THR A 123 -4.21 -4.89 3.59
C THR A 123 -4.76 -3.46 3.45
N THR A 124 -3.92 -2.44 3.54
CA THR A 124 -4.33 -1.03 3.50
C THR A 124 -4.82 -0.60 2.11
N PHE A 125 -4.10 -1.01 1.07
CA PHE A 125 -4.35 -0.54 -0.29
C PHE A 125 -4.92 -1.62 -1.19
N GLY A 126 -4.81 -2.90 -0.85
CA GLY A 126 -5.24 -3.97 -1.73
C GLY A 126 -6.76 -4.18 -1.75
N THR A 127 -7.20 -4.82 -2.83
CA THR A 127 -8.57 -5.33 -2.98
C THR A 127 -8.54 -6.84 -3.14
N ALA A 128 -9.50 -7.50 -2.50
CA ALA A 128 -9.75 -8.91 -2.73
C ALA A 128 -10.31 -9.13 -4.14
N SER A 129 -10.24 -10.36 -4.65
CA SER A 129 -10.74 -10.71 -6.00
C SER A 129 -12.25 -10.50 -6.18
N THR A 130 -13.00 -10.26 -5.11
CA THR A 130 -14.41 -9.87 -5.12
C THR A 130 -14.64 -8.36 -5.28
N GLY A 131 -13.56 -7.56 -5.39
CA GLY A 131 -13.62 -6.10 -5.40
C GLY A 131 -13.73 -5.47 -4.01
N THR A 132 -13.78 -6.27 -2.95
CA THR A 132 -13.83 -5.80 -1.56
C THR A 132 -12.48 -5.25 -1.14
N ALA A 133 -12.42 -4.07 -0.54
CA ALA A 133 -11.19 -3.54 0.05
C ALA A 133 -10.70 -4.47 1.16
N ILE A 134 -9.44 -4.92 1.11
CA ILE A 134 -8.90 -5.87 2.10
C ILE A 134 -8.92 -5.27 3.49
N ALA A 135 -8.69 -3.96 3.57
CA ALA A 135 -8.83 -3.11 4.74
C ALA A 135 -10.19 -3.20 5.48
N SER A 136 -11.26 -3.58 4.77
CA SER A 136 -12.59 -3.76 5.38
C SER A 136 -12.81 -5.16 5.95
N LEU A 137 -11.86 -6.07 5.72
CA LEU A 137 -11.87 -7.43 6.26
C LEU A 137 -11.12 -7.47 7.59
N SER A 138 -11.39 -8.50 8.39
CA SER A 138 -10.71 -8.71 9.67
C SER A 138 -10.26 -10.15 9.85
N GLY A 139 -9.22 -10.35 10.66
CA GLY A 139 -8.73 -11.66 11.05
C GLY A 139 -8.29 -12.50 9.85
N ALA A 140 -8.63 -13.80 9.87
CA ALA A 140 -8.17 -14.74 8.84
C ALA A 140 -8.58 -14.33 7.41
N ALA A 141 -9.73 -13.67 7.23
CA ALA A 141 -10.17 -13.20 5.91
C ALA A 141 -9.24 -12.11 5.36
N ALA A 142 -8.83 -11.15 6.19
CA ALA A 142 -7.89 -10.10 5.80
C ALA A 142 -6.52 -10.67 5.47
N THR A 143 -5.99 -11.54 6.34
CA THR A 143 -4.69 -12.20 6.11
C THR A 143 -4.70 -13.02 4.81
N ASN A 144 -5.76 -13.79 4.58
CA ASN A 144 -5.90 -14.62 3.39
C ASN A 144 -6.02 -13.79 2.11
N ALA A 145 -6.81 -12.70 2.14
CA ALA A 145 -6.94 -11.81 1.01
C ALA A 145 -5.62 -11.06 0.72
N ALA A 146 -4.90 -10.62 1.76
CA ALA A 146 -3.60 -9.98 1.63
C ALA A 146 -2.54 -10.95 1.06
N LEU A 147 -2.49 -12.19 1.54
CA LEU A 147 -1.61 -13.22 0.97
C LEU A 147 -1.98 -13.54 -0.48
N ALA A 148 -3.26 -13.66 -0.80
CA ALA A 148 -3.70 -13.86 -2.18
C ALA A 148 -3.29 -12.67 -3.07
N TRP A 149 -3.44 -11.44 -2.58
CA TRP A 149 -3.02 -10.22 -3.27
C TRP A 149 -1.50 -10.23 -3.53
N LEU A 150 -0.69 -10.58 -2.52
CA LEU A 150 0.76 -10.75 -2.66
C LEU A 150 1.15 -11.88 -3.63
N GLY A 151 0.37 -12.95 -3.66
CA GLY A 151 0.52 -14.07 -4.59
C GLY A 151 0.08 -13.76 -6.03
N GLY A 152 -0.20 -12.50 -6.37
CA GLY A 152 -0.66 -12.09 -7.69
C GLY A 152 -2.15 -12.39 -7.95
N GLY A 153 -2.97 -12.44 -6.90
CA GLY A 153 -4.40 -12.70 -6.96
C GLY A 153 -4.81 -14.14 -6.67
N ALA A 154 -6.12 -14.39 -6.67
CA ALA A 154 -6.69 -15.72 -6.43
C ALA A 154 -6.26 -16.72 -7.51
N LEU A 155 -6.15 -18.00 -7.14
CA LEU A 155 -5.83 -19.10 -8.08
C LEU A 155 -6.83 -19.16 -9.25
N ALA A 156 -8.10 -18.90 -8.97
CA ALA A 156 -9.16 -18.86 -9.97
C ALA A 156 -9.00 -17.71 -10.99
N ALA A 157 -8.24 -16.67 -10.65
CA ALA A 157 -7.92 -15.54 -11.53
C ALA A 157 -6.53 -15.71 -12.20
N GLY A 158 -5.95 -16.91 -12.18
CA GLY A 158 -4.62 -17.18 -12.74
C GLY A 158 -3.44 -16.76 -11.83
N GLY A 159 -3.74 -16.23 -10.64
CA GLY A 159 -2.77 -15.89 -9.62
C GLY A 159 -2.22 -17.12 -8.88
N GLY A 160 -1.20 -16.92 -8.05
CA GLY A 160 -0.63 -17.97 -7.20
C GLY A 160 -1.36 -18.18 -5.87
N GLY A 161 -2.36 -17.33 -5.56
CA GLY A 161 -3.18 -17.40 -4.36
C GLY A 161 -2.38 -17.25 -3.07
N MET A 162 -3.01 -17.63 -1.96
CA MET A 162 -2.37 -17.57 -0.63
C MET A 162 -1.11 -18.43 -0.53
N SER A 163 -1.02 -19.52 -1.29
CA SER A 163 0.17 -20.37 -1.31
C SER A 163 1.38 -19.64 -1.86
N ALA A 164 1.23 -18.95 -3.00
CA ALA A 164 2.32 -18.15 -3.55
C ALA A 164 2.61 -16.94 -2.67
N GLY A 165 1.58 -16.27 -2.13
CA GLY A 165 1.76 -15.17 -1.20
C GLY A 165 2.52 -15.57 0.07
N SER A 166 2.21 -16.74 0.63
CA SER A 166 2.91 -17.28 1.80
C SER A 166 4.34 -17.66 1.47
N ALA A 167 4.57 -18.23 0.28
CA ALA A 167 5.92 -18.52 -0.19
C ALA A 167 6.74 -17.24 -0.38
N LEU A 168 6.16 -16.19 -0.96
CA LEU A 168 6.79 -14.88 -1.11
C LEU A 168 7.06 -14.23 0.24
N LEU A 169 6.10 -14.29 1.18
CA LEU A 169 6.29 -13.74 2.52
C LEU A 169 7.36 -14.50 3.32
N ALA A 170 7.46 -15.81 3.15
CA ALA A 170 8.53 -16.61 3.75
C ALA A 170 9.92 -16.30 3.14
N LEU A 171 9.95 -15.78 1.92
CA LEU A 171 11.16 -15.29 1.26
C LEU A 171 11.44 -13.81 1.59
N ALA A 172 10.43 -13.03 1.95
CA ALA A 172 10.53 -11.62 2.27
C ALA A 172 11.27 -11.42 3.62
N GLY A 173 12.58 -11.25 3.54
CA GLY A 173 13.44 -10.90 4.67
C GLY A 173 14.86 -11.47 4.58
N PRO A 174 15.85 -10.82 5.22
CA PRO A 174 17.26 -11.25 5.18
C PRO A 174 17.48 -12.69 5.72
N VAL A 175 16.55 -13.22 6.51
CA VAL A 175 16.58 -14.57 7.08
C VAL A 175 15.84 -15.59 6.19
N GLY A 176 14.83 -15.18 5.41
CA GLY A 176 14.03 -16.04 4.54
C GLY A 176 14.89 -16.71 3.45
N TRP A 177 15.86 -15.96 2.92
CA TRP A 177 16.86 -16.45 1.97
C TRP A 177 17.87 -17.40 2.60
N GLY A 178 18.33 -17.10 3.81
CA GLY A 178 19.28 -17.93 4.54
C GLY A 178 18.74 -19.33 4.85
N LEU A 179 17.44 -19.47 5.14
CA LEU A 179 16.86 -20.77 5.52
C LEU A 179 16.08 -21.46 4.38
N ALA A 180 15.38 -20.75 3.49
CA ALA A 180 14.69 -21.38 2.36
C ALA A 180 15.62 -21.72 1.19
N GLY A 181 16.71 -20.93 1.02
CA GLY A 181 17.82 -21.26 0.12
C GLY A 181 18.65 -22.44 0.64
N LEU A 182 18.81 -22.55 1.97
CA LEU A 182 19.44 -23.71 2.61
C LEU A 182 18.49 -24.90 2.83
N ALA A 183 17.15 -24.76 2.74
CA ALA A 183 16.23 -25.91 2.87
C ALA A 183 16.07 -26.70 1.56
N VAL A 184 16.36 -26.10 0.40
CA VAL A 184 16.73 -26.87 -0.81
C VAL A 184 18.06 -27.64 -0.59
N ALA A 185 18.78 -27.31 0.49
CA ALA A 185 19.96 -28.00 1.00
C ALA A 185 19.76 -28.58 2.42
N GLY A 186 18.51 -28.84 2.83
CA GLY A 186 18.20 -29.30 4.19
C GLY A 186 18.79 -30.68 4.46
N GLY A 187 19.86 -30.72 5.25
CA GLY A 187 20.25 -31.88 6.05
C GLY A 187 21.27 -32.83 5.40
N GLY A 188 22.54 -32.57 5.69
CA GLY A 188 23.57 -33.61 5.85
C GLY A 188 24.01 -34.36 4.59
N LEU A 189 25.15 -33.95 4.02
CA LEU A 189 26.15 -34.85 3.41
C LEU A 189 25.74 -35.80 2.24
N PHE A 190 24.47 -35.90 1.79
CA PHE A 190 24.07 -37.10 1.03
C PHE A 190 23.34 -36.95 -0.33
N MET A 191 23.14 -35.77 -0.92
CA MET A 191 22.34 -35.68 -2.16
C MET A 191 23.11 -35.14 -3.38
N TRP A 192 24.19 -35.82 -3.77
CA TRP A 192 24.92 -35.55 -5.03
C TRP A 192 24.24 -36.14 -6.29
N HIS A 193 23.17 -36.93 -6.14
CA HIS A 193 22.56 -37.67 -7.25
C HIS A 193 21.30 -37.02 -7.89
N LYS A 194 20.81 -35.85 -7.42
CA LYS A 194 19.55 -35.25 -7.91
C LYS A 194 19.64 -33.76 -8.28
N ASN A 195 20.77 -33.33 -8.84
CA ASN A 195 20.96 -31.93 -9.25
C ASN A 195 19.91 -31.41 -10.25
N GLY A 196 19.28 -32.28 -11.05
CA GLY A 196 18.17 -31.90 -11.92
C GLY A 196 16.92 -31.44 -11.16
N LYS A 197 16.57 -32.11 -10.05
CA LYS A 197 15.43 -31.71 -9.21
C LYS A 197 15.68 -30.38 -8.50
N ILE A 198 16.92 -30.14 -8.08
CA ILE A 198 17.33 -28.86 -7.48
C ILE A 198 17.14 -27.71 -8.48
N ALA A 199 17.55 -27.91 -9.73
CA ALA A 199 17.38 -26.90 -10.77
C ALA A 199 15.88 -26.65 -11.09
N GLU A 200 15.07 -27.71 -11.14
CA GLU A 200 13.62 -27.62 -11.39
C GLU A 200 12.89 -26.89 -10.25
N GLU A 201 13.17 -27.22 -8.99
CA GLU A 201 12.60 -26.54 -7.82
C GLU A 201 13.04 -25.07 -7.74
N ALA A 202 14.32 -24.78 -8.00
CA ALA A 202 14.82 -23.41 -8.03
C ALA A 202 14.14 -22.59 -9.14
N HIS A 203 13.92 -23.19 -10.31
CA HIS A 203 13.19 -22.56 -11.40
C HIS A 203 11.73 -22.27 -11.03
N GLY A 204 11.01 -23.23 -10.42
CA GLY A 204 9.63 -23.04 -9.98
C GLY A 204 9.48 -21.93 -8.93
N LYS A 205 10.39 -21.88 -7.97
CA LYS A 205 10.46 -20.78 -6.98
C LYS A 205 10.73 -19.44 -7.67
N ARG A 206 11.68 -19.39 -8.60
CA ARG A 206 12.01 -18.18 -9.36
C ARG A 206 10.79 -17.63 -10.09
N LEU A 207 10.05 -18.47 -10.79
CA LEU A 207 8.81 -18.05 -11.48
C LEU A 207 7.78 -17.44 -10.52
N THR A 208 7.68 -17.97 -9.31
CA THR A 208 6.77 -17.42 -8.27
C THR A 208 7.23 -16.02 -7.83
N ILE A 209 8.54 -15.84 -7.65
CA ILE A 209 9.14 -14.54 -7.30
C ILE A 209 8.99 -13.53 -8.42
N GLU A 210 9.24 -13.92 -9.67
CA GLU A 210 9.09 -13.05 -10.84
C GLU A 210 7.65 -12.53 -10.98
N LYS A 211 6.63 -13.38 -10.73
CA LYS A 211 5.23 -12.94 -10.67
C LYS A 211 4.98 -11.94 -9.52
N GLY A 212 5.59 -12.18 -8.37
CA GLY A 212 5.56 -11.26 -7.23
C GLY A 212 6.19 -9.90 -7.55
N ILE A 213 7.36 -9.89 -8.21
CA ILE A 213 8.05 -8.67 -8.69
C ILE A 213 7.14 -7.88 -9.61
N ALA A 214 6.49 -8.54 -10.59
CA ALA A 214 5.58 -7.88 -11.51
C ALA A 214 4.40 -7.23 -10.77
N SER A 215 3.82 -7.94 -9.80
CA SER A 215 2.72 -7.43 -8.97
C SER A 215 3.15 -6.21 -8.13
N LEU A 216 4.35 -6.25 -7.53
CA LEU A 216 4.90 -5.13 -6.76
C LEU A 216 5.19 -3.91 -7.64
N LYS A 217 5.69 -4.10 -8.88
CA LYS A 217 5.92 -3.00 -9.82
C LYS A 217 4.61 -2.30 -10.22
N ILE A 218 3.55 -3.07 -10.47
CA ILE A 218 2.21 -2.52 -10.76
C ILE A 218 1.71 -1.72 -9.55
N ALA A 219 1.79 -2.31 -8.35
CA ALA A 219 1.39 -1.63 -7.12
C ALA A 219 2.18 -0.34 -6.90
N ALA A 220 3.50 -0.35 -7.09
CA ALA A 220 4.33 0.85 -6.98
C ALA A 220 3.84 1.96 -7.90
N HIS A 221 3.54 1.64 -9.15
CA HIS A 221 3.05 2.61 -10.13
C HIS A 221 1.67 3.18 -9.73
N GLU A 222 0.75 2.34 -9.27
CA GLU A 222 -0.57 2.79 -8.83
C GLU A 222 -0.51 3.67 -7.57
N ILE A 223 0.32 3.30 -6.58
CA ILE A 223 0.54 4.11 -5.37
C ILE A 223 1.16 5.46 -5.75
N ASP A 224 2.18 5.47 -6.61
CA ASP A 224 2.83 6.71 -7.02
C ASP A 224 1.88 7.63 -7.79
N LYS A 225 1.02 7.07 -8.65
CA LYS A 225 -0.06 7.82 -9.31
C LYS A 225 -1.04 8.41 -8.31
N LEU A 226 -1.50 7.65 -7.32
CA LEU A 226 -2.39 8.14 -6.26
C LEU A 226 -1.72 9.24 -5.44
N LYS A 227 -0.43 9.10 -5.13
CA LYS A 227 0.38 10.11 -4.43
C LYS A 227 0.46 11.40 -5.25
N HIS A 228 0.77 11.30 -6.54
CA HIS A 228 0.84 12.46 -7.42
C HIS A 228 -0.50 13.19 -7.51
N LEU A 229 -1.61 12.47 -7.73
CA LEU A 229 -2.95 13.07 -7.76
C LEU A 229 -3.31 13.75 -6.43
N THR A 230 -3.04 13.08 -5.31
CA THR A 230 -3.29 13.63 -3.96
C THR A 230 -2.48 14.92 -3.76
N HIS A 231 -1.20 14.91 -4.15
CA HIS A 231 -0.32 16.07 -4.03
C HIS A 231 -0.82 17.24 -4.89
N MET A 232 -1.19 16.99 -6.14
CA MET A 232 -1.69 18.01 -7.06
C MET A 232 -2.95 18.69 -6.50
N HIS A 233 -3.89 17.92 -5.96
CA HIS A 233 -5.11 18.49 -5.37
C HIS A 233 -4.84 19.21 -4.05
N ALA A 234 -3.99 18.67 -3.17
CA ALA A 234 -3.60 19.36 -1.95
C ALA A 234 -2.87 20.68 -2.24
N PHE A 235 -1.94 20.70 -3.20
CA PHE A 235 -1.24 21.91 -3.62
C PHE A 235 -2.19 22.95 -4.23
N GLY A 236 -3.06 22.53 -5.15
CA GLY A 236 -4.08 23.40 -5.76
C GLY A 236 -5.01 24.01 -4.70
N MET A 237 -5.44 23.20 -3.73
CA MET A 237 -6.25 23.63 -2.61
C MET A 237 -5.54 24.70 -1.75
N LYS A 238 -4.27 24.46 -1.39
CA LYS A 238 -3.45 25.43 -0.63
C LYS A 238 -3.26 26.74 -1.40
N SER A 239 -2.99 26.66 -2.70
CA SER A 239 -2.80 27.83 -3.56
C SER A 239 -4.07 28.69 -3.65
N LEU A 240 -5.23 28.06 -3.91
CA LEU A 240 -6.51 28.76 -4.00
C LEU A 240 -6.93 29.36 -2.67
N LEU A 241 -6.75 28.65 -1.56
CA LEU A 241 -7.01 29.17 -0.22
C LEU A 241 -6.19 30.44 0.06
N GLY A 242 -4.90 30.42 -0.26
CA GLY A 242 -4.01 31.56 -0.07
C GLY A 242 -4.46 32.79 -0.86
N LYS A 243 -4.85 32.61 -2.13
CA LYS A 243 -5.38 33.69 -2.99
C LYS A 243 -6.67 34.27 -2.42
N LEU A 244 -7.62 33.40 -2.08
CA LEU A 244 -8.92 33.81 -1.52
C LEU A 244 -8.77 34.56 -0.20
N LYS A 245 -7.86 34.13 0.69
CA LYS A 245 -7.56 34.84 1.95
C LYS A 245 -6.95 36.24 1.73
N GLN A 246 -6.28 36.48 0.60
CA GLN A 246 -5.67 37.78 0.29
C GLN A 246 -6.62 38.75 -0.42
N SER A 247 -7.43 38.26 -1.36
CA SER A 247 -8.18 39.13 -2.28
C SER A 247 -9.67 39.19 -1.99
N ALA A 248 -10.26 38.12 -1.45
CA ALA A 248 -11.71 38.00 -1.38
C ALA A 248 -12.31 38.76 -0.18
N PRO A 249 -13.50 39.36 -0.34
CA PRO A 249 -14.23 39.94 0.78
C PRO A 249 -14.69 38.86 1.76
N THR A 250 -15.15 39.24 2.95
CA THR A 250 -15.65 38.30 3.97
C THR A 250 -17.11 37.88 3.75
N ASP A 251 -17.82 38.51 2.82
CA ASP A 251 -19.19 38.15 2.44
C ASP A 251 -19.18 37.54 1.04
N TYR A 252 -19.56 36.26 0.96
CA TYR A 252 -19.60 35.50 -0.29
C TYR A 252 -20.48 36.15 -1.36
N ALA A 253 -21.56 36.83 -0.95
CA ALA A 253 -22.45 37.51 -1.89
C ALA A 253 -21.72 38.61 -2.70
N ARG A 254 -20.64 39.16 -2.13
CA ARG A 254 -19.83 40.23 -2.73
C ARG A 254 -18.64 39.72 -3.54
N PHE A 255 -18.45 38.40 -3.64
CA PHE A 255 -17.38 37.82 -4.46
C PHE A 255 -17.58 38.19 -5.93
N SER A 256 -16.49 38.57 -6.57
CA SER A 256 -16.40 38.66 -8.03
C SER A 256 -16.59 37.28 -8.66
N THR A 257 -16.85 37.24 -9.97
CA THR A 257 -16.95 35.98 -10.73
C THR A 257 -15.71 35.11 -10.55
N GLN A 258 -14.52 35.72 -10.61
CA GLN A 258 -13.24 35.02 -10.48
C GLN A 258 -13.06 34.40 -9.08
N GLU A 259 -13.50 35.09 -8.03
CA GLU A 259 -13.44 34.57 -6.65
C GLU A 259 -14.46 33.44 -6.44
N LYS A 260 -15.65 33.53 -7.05
CA LYS A 260 -16.64 32.45 -7.03
C LYS A 260 -16.15 31.21 -7.76
N GLU A 261 -15.46 31.36 -8.88
CA GLU A 261 -14.79 30.27 -9.59
C GLU A 261 -13.66 29.67 -8.74
N ALA A 262 -12.85 30.51 -8.10
CA ALA A 262 -11.73 30.06 -7.27
C ALA A 262 -12.21 29.25 -6.06
N ILE A 263 -13.24 29.70 -5.33
CA ILE A 263 -13.79 28.94 -4.19
C ILE A 263 -14.56 27.71 -4.67
N GLY A 264 -15.21 27.75 -5.84
CA GLY A 264 -15.79 26.56 -6.45
C GLY A 264 -14.75 25.49 -6.76
N ALA A 265 -13.61 25.88 -7.34
CA ALA A 265 -12.48 25.00 -7.59
C ALA A 265 -11.84 24.47 -6.29
N LEU A 266 -11.75 25.31 -5.25
CA LEU A 266 -11.28 24.92 -3.93
C LEU A 266 -12.13 23.79 -3.34
N ILE A 267 -13.46 23.94 -3.37
CA ILE A 267 -14.39 22.91 -2.89
C ILE A 267 -14.33 21.65 -3.76
N ASN A 268 -14.11 21.77 -5.07
CA ASN A 268 -13.89 20.62 -5.92
C ASN A 268 -12.60 19.86 -5.56
N HIS A 269 -11.53 20.54 -5.16
CA HIS A 269 -10.35 19.86 -4.62
C HIS A 269 -10.65 19.09 -3.33
N VAL A 270 -11.46 19.64 -2.42
CA VAL A 270 -11.92 18.91 -1.22
C VAL A 270 -12.65 17.63 -1.61
N ARG A 271 -13.61 17.71 -2.55
CA ARG A 271 -14.37 16.54 -3.03
C ARG A 271 -13.47 15.49 -3.69
N THR A 272 -12.54 15.92 -4.54
CA THR A 272 -11.62 14.98 -5.18
C THR A 272 -10.71 14.32 -4.16
N LEU A 273 -10.15 15.07 -3.21
CA LEU A 273 -9.34 14.48 -2.13
C LEU A 273 -10.16 13.49 -1.29
N SER A 274 -11.43 13.80 -0.99
CA SER A 274 -12.37 12.86 -0.35
C SER A 274 -12.43 11.54 -1.12
N SER A 275 -12.63 11.60 -2.44
CA SER A 275 -12.69 10.41 -3.29
C SER A 275 -11.37 9.63 -3.40
N LEU A 276 -10.23 10.27 -3.12
CA LEU A 276 -8.91 9.68 -3.23
C LEU A 276 -8.47 9.01 -1.93
N LEU A 277 -8.98 9.41 -0.77
CA LEU A 277 -8.55 8.93 0.55
C LEU A 277 -8.56 7.40 0.66
N ASN A 278 -9.64 6.76 0.21
CA ASN A 278 -9.87 5.32 0.33
C ASN A 278 -9.72 4.56 -0.99
N LYS A 279 -9.11 5.15 -2.03
CA LYS A 279 -8.84 4.39 -3.27
C LYS A 279 -7.85 3.26 -3.02
N THR A 280 -8.26 2.07 -3.42
CA THR A 280 -7.51 0.82 -3.39
C THR A 280 -6.90 0.48 -4.76
N ILE A 281 -6.04 -0.54 -4.76
CA ILE A 281 -5.19 -1.05 -5.82
C ILE A 281 -5.60 -2.49 -6.10
N LEU A 282 -5.84 -2.78 -7.37
CA LEU A 282 -6.20 -4.12 -7.82
C LEU A 282 -4.94 -4.97 -7.95
N SER A 283 -4.98 -6.20 -7.41
CA SER A 283 -4.02 -7.23 -7.83
C SER A 283 -4.44 -7.73 -9.22
N ASN A 284 -4.22 -6.94 -10.26
CA ASN A 284 -4.55 -7.41 -11.62
C ASN A 284 -3.49 -8.42 -12.07
N VAL A 285 -3.96 -9.64 -12.35
CA VAL A 285 -3.42 -10.48 -13.42
C VAL A 285 -4.59 -10.75 -14.36
N SER A 286 -4.52 -10.18 -15.56
CA SER A 286 -5.26 -10.62 -16.73
C SER A 286 -4.25 -11.07 -17.76
#